data_AF-A0A944XVQ1-F1
#
_entry.id   AF-A0A944XVQ1-F1
#
_cell.length_a   1.000
_cell.length_b   1.000
_cell.length_c   1.000
_cell.angle_alpha   90.00
_cell.angle_beta   90.00
_cell.angle_gamma   90.00
#
_symmetry.space_group_name_H-M   'P 1'
#
loop_
_entity.id
_entity.type
_entity.pdbx_description
1 polymer ?
#
loop_
_entity_poly.entity_id
_entity_poly.type
_entity_poly.pdbx_seq_one_letter_code
_entity_poly.pdbx_strand_id
1 'polypeptide(L)'
;MPSTNKFLLGLAALGFTLQFANVTPSHAQSKFAGVDLSADKVGGIEDMQDVKKYCGTKDLKVAFSDGWGGNYWRQITRREFENEAAKCPNIKTVRYTDGEFKAEKQIADIRGLIAQQFDVIIVFADTGVAQLKVMRQATKAGIAVIPFSTGDAKFGKMGRDYLTRVTETQIGLGKMLAEWMVKTLGGKGNVIVHGGTPGNPMTASQAVGWREVFAKHSGIKVLEGPVDTNWNPALAQKVTAAAIAKYPKIDGIMAETTGPIRAFLAAGRPIPAWAGQDLNQLSCLWQDHHAANPTFKMATASAHTWLARLALRKGLAAVNGINNDEPSLINLPFSEDSTSSDKALRVKCDKSLPATAIPSAMVSKEDMRMILK
;
A
#
# COMPACT_ATOMS: atom_id res chain seq x y z
N MET A 1 21.25 -60.23 -74.02
CA MET A 1 19.90 -59.83 -73.58
C MET A 1 19.70 -60.35 -72.17
N PRO A 2 19.11 -59.62 -71.20
CA PRO A 2 19.19 -58.19 -70.83
C PRO A 2 19.85 -58.02 -69.42
N SER A 3 20.78 -57.09 -69.25
CA SER A 3 20.61 -55.80 -68.55
C SER A 3 19.76 -55.77 -67.26
N THR A 4 20.42 -55.57 -66.12
CA THR A 4 20.00 -54.56 -65.14
C THR A 4 21.25 -54.01 -64.44
N ASN A 5 21.60 -52.77 -64.77
CA ASN A 5 22.67 -52.01 -64.16
C ASN A 5 22.33 -51.66 -62.71
N LYS A 6 23.21 -52.00 -61.76
CA LYS A 6 23.28 -51.35 -60.44
C LYS A 6 24.62 -50.61 -60.36
N PHE A 7 24.55 -49.29 -60.49
CA PHE A 7 25.65 -48.38 -60.15
C PHE A 7 25.68 -48.21 -58.62
N LEU A 8 26.73 -48.71 -57.97
CA LEU A 8 27.18 -48.23 -56.65
C LEU A 8 28.36 -47.29 -56.91
N LEU A 9 28.13 -45.99 -56.76
CA LEU A 9 29.17 -44.96 -56.67
C LEU A 9 29.35 -44.61 -55.20
N GLY A 10 30.52 -44.92 -54.66
CA GLY A 10 30.99 -44.32 -53.42
C GLY A 10 31.22 -42.84 -53.62
N LEU A 11 30.82 -42.03 -52.64
CA LEU A 11 31.26 -40.65 -52.52
C LEU A 11 31.72 -40.38 -51.09
N ALA A 12 32.93 -39.84 -51.04
CA ALA A 12 33.69 -39.47 -49.86
C ALA A 12 32.97 -38.44 -48.99
N ALA A 13 33.14 -38.59 -47.68
CA ALA A 13 32.68 -37.67 -46.65
C ALA A 13 33.45 -36.33 -46.74
N LEU A 14 32.74 -35.25 -47.06
CA LEU A 14 33.15 -33.88 -46.77
C LEU A 14 32.41 -33.44 -45.50
N GLY A 15 33.15 -33.38 -44.39
CA GLY A 15 32.66 -32.87 -43.12
C GLY A 15 32.42 -31.36 -43.20
N PHE A 16 31.16 -30.96 -43.20
CA PHE A 16 30.76 -29.59 -42.86
C PHE A 16 30.46 -29.54 -41.36
N THR A 17 31.40 -29.05 -40.56
CA THR A 17 31.08 -28.61 -39.20
C THR A 17 30.30 -27.31 -39.29
N LEU A 18 28.98 -27.40 -39.11
CA LEU A 18 28.11 -26.25 -38.82
C LEU A 18 28.56 -25.64 -37.49
N GLN A 19 29.30 -24.54 -37.59
CA GLN A 19 29.62 -23.71 -36.44
C GLN A 19 28.37 -22.91 -36.08
N PHE A 20 27.55 -23.47 -35.19
CA PHE A 20 26.49 -22.72 -34.55
C PHE A 20 27.14 -21.63 -33.69
N ALA A 21 27.16 -20.40 -34.21
CA ALA A 21 27.37 -19.24 -33.38
C ALA A 21 26.24 -19.22 -32.35
N ASN A 22 26.55 -19.61 -31.12
CA ASN A 22 25.69 -19.37 -29.97
C ASN A 22 25.57 -17.85 -29.83
N VAL A 23 24.55 -17.26 -30.45
CA VAL A 23 24.07 -15.94 -30.08
C VAL A 23 23.41 -16.12 -28.72
N THR A 24 24.21 -16.07 -27.65
CA THR A 24 23.68 -15.81 -26.32
C THR A 24 22.88 -14.51 -26.41
N PRO A 25 21.58 -14.50 -26.10
CA PRO A 25 20.86 -13.25 -25.97
C PRO A 25 21.55 -12.53 -24.82
N SER A 26 22.22 -11.42 -25.15
CA SER A 26 22.62 -10.39 -24.21
C SER A 26 21.34 -9.88 -23.55
N HIS A 27 20.86 -10.63 -22.56
CA HIS A 27 20.11 -10.05 -21.47
C HIS A 27 21.16 -9.18 -20.80
N ALA A 28 21.18 -7.89 -21.14
CA ALA A 28 21.82 -6.91 -20.30
C ALA A 28 21.31 -7.22 -18.88
N GLN A 29 22.17 -7.81 -18.06
CA GLN A 29 21.86 -8.00 -16.65
C GLN A 29 21.42 -6.63 -16.17
N SER A 30 20.24 -6.58 -15.55
CA SER A 30 19.72 -5.37 -14.93
C SER A 30 20.89 -4.67 -14.22
N LYS A 31 21.01 -3.33 -14.35
CA LYS A 31 22.01 -2.51 -13.62
C LYS A 31 22.05 -2.84 -12.11
N PHE A 32 20.98 -3.44 -11.61
CA PHE A 32 20.74 -3.78 -10.21
C PHE A 32 20.88 -5.28 -9.91
N ALA A 33 21.35 -6.09 -10.87
CA ALA A 33 21.58 -7.52 -10.71
C ALA A 33 22.73 -7.75 -9.72
N GLY A 34 22.40 -7.98 -8.46
CA GLY A 34 23.36 -8.14 -7.36
C GLY A 34 22.96 -7.41 -6.08
N VAL A 35 21.99 -6.48 -6.15
CA VAL A 35 21.43 -5.83 -4.96
C VAL A 35 20.28 -6.67 -4.43
N ASP A 36 20.38 -7.12 -3.18
CA ASP A 36 19.26 -7.72 -2.48
C ASP A 36 18.38 -6.62 -1.88
N LEU A 37 17.12 -6.58 -2.32
CA LEU A 37 16.10 -5.66 -1.85
C LEU A 37 15.06 -6.34 -0.95
N SER A 38 15.29 -7.60 -0.53
CA SER A 38 14.45 -8.34 0.41
C SER A 38 12.98 -8.38 0.01
N ALA A 39 12.71 -8.67 -1.27
CA ALA A 39 11.40 -8.54 -1.91
C ALA A 39 10.26 -9.32 -1.20
N ASP A 40 10.59 -10.45 -0.58
CA ASP A 40 9.64 -11.31 0.11
C ASP A 40 9.71 -11.20 1.64
N LYS A 41 10.59 -10.34 2.18
CA LYS A 41 10.71 -10.17 3.63
C LYS A 41 9.47 -9.48 4.18
N VAL A 42 8.84 -10.16 5.13
CA VAL A 42 7.73 -9.64 5.93
C VAL A 42 8.29 -8.99 7.20
N GLY A 43 7.79 -7.82 7.58
CA GLY A 43 8.20 -7.12 8.78
C GLY A 43 7.33 -5.91 9.09
N GLY A 44 7.78 -5.09 10.04
CA GLY A 44 7.04 -3.94 10.56
C GLY A 44 7.84 -2.65 10.55
N ILE A 45 7.31 -1.65 11.25
CA ILE A 45 7.92 -0.31 11.39
C ILE A 45 9.23 -0.37 12.20
N GLU A 46 9.32 -1.35 13.09
CA GLU A 46 10.47 -1.66 13.94
C GLU A 46 11.71 -2.13 13.15
N ASP A 47 11.50 -2.68 11.95
CA ASP A 47 12.59 -3.15 11.07
C ASP A 47 13.16 -2.03 10.18
N MET A 48 12.58 -0.83 10.25
CA MET A 48 12.99 0.28 9.40
C MET A 48 14.31 0.91 9.81
N GLN A 49 15.04 1.37 8.81
CA GLN A 49 16.36 1.97 8.99
C GLN A 49 16.36 3.45 8.58
N ASP A 50 17.37 4.19 9.03
CA ASP A 50 17.58 5.56 8.56
C ASP A 50 17.99 5.54 7.07
N VAL A 51 17.28 6.31 6.24
CA VAL A 51 17.59 6.47 4.81
C VAL A 51 19.03 6.91 4.54
N LYS A 52 19.69 7.56 5.50
CA LYS A 52 21.11 7.92 5.42
C LYS A 52 22.02 6.74 5.09
N LYS A 53 21.66 5.52 5.47
CA LYS A 53 22.39 4.29 5.11
C LYS A 53 22.36 3.98 3.61
N TYR A 54 21.34 4.46 2.91
CA TYR A 54 21.12 4.22 1.48
C TYR A 54 21.41 5.45 0.63
N CYS A 55 21.72 6.60 1.25
CA CYS A 55 22.24 7.75 0.52
C CYS A 55 23.62 7.40 -0.07
N GLY A 56 23.87 7.88 -1.29
CA GLY A 56 25.15 7.69 -1.97
C GLY A 56 25.94 8.98 -2.04
N THR A 57 27.03 8.95 -2.79
CA THR A 57 27.85 10.15 -3.07
C THR A 57 27.51 10.78 -4.43
N LYS A 58 26.88 10.02 -5.34
CA LYS A 58 26.51 10.49 -6.67
C LYS A 58 25.26 11.36 -6.60
N ASP A 59 25.23 12.40 -7.43
CA ASP A 59 24.06 13.24 -7.59
C ASP A 59 22.90 12.43 -8.19
N LEU A 60 21.73 12.48 -7.54
CA LEU A 60 20.55 11.69 -7.93
C LEU A 60 19.33 12.57 -8.22
N LYS A 61 18.50 12.11 -9.14
CA LYS A 61 17.15 12.61 -9.39
C LYS A 61 16.12 11.55 -9.00
N VAL A 62 15.20 11.90 -8.11
CA VAL A 62 14.17 10.98 -7.63
C VAL A 62 12.78 11.52 -7.90
N ALA A 63 11.84 10.64 -8.21
CA ALA A 63 10.46 11.02 -8.48
C ALA A 63 9.45 10.13 -7.77
N PHE A 64 8.32 10.75 -7.40
CA PHE A 64 7.08 10.06 -7.05
C PHE A 64 6.08 10.29 -8.18
N SER A 65 5.75 9.21 -8.90
CA SER A 65 4.65 9.15 -9.84
C SER A 65 3.38 8.70 -9.14
N ASP A 66 2.49 9.64 -8.88
CA ASP A 66 1.19 9.42 -8.26
C ASP A 66 0.10 9.32 -9.33
N GLY A 67 -0.82 8.36 -9.21
CA GLY A 67 -1.94 8.22 -10.13
C GLY A 67 -3.03 9.26 -9.89
N TRP A 68 -3.20 9.71 -8.64
CA TRP A 68 -4.07 10.82 -8.27
C TRP A 68 -3.72 11.40 -6.89
N GLY A 69 -3.37 12.68 -6.85
CA GLY A 69 -2.95 13.38 -5.63
C GLY A 69 -4.05 14.06 -4.81
N GLY A 70 -5.32 13.94 -5.22
CA GLY A 70 -6.37 14.88 -4.82
C GLY A 70 -6.96 14.70 -3.41
N ASN A 71 -6.43 13.82 -2.56
CA ASN A 71 -6.96 13.59 -1.22
C ASN A 71 -5.89 13.77 -0.12
N TYR A 72 -6.34 13.90 1.13
CA TYR A 72 -5.47 14.16 2.28
C TYR A 72 -4.41 13.07 2.49
N TRP A 73 -4.75 11.80 2.26
CA TRP A 73 -3.83 10.67 2.40
C TRP A 73 -2.68 10.78 1.39
N ARG A 74 -3.00 11.21 0.16
CA ARG A 74 -2.01 11.42 -0.92
C ARG A 74 -1.12 12.63 -0.65
N GLN A 75 -1.69 13.72 -0.14
CA GLN A 75 -0.91 14.89 0.29
C GLN A 75 0.10 14.53 1.37
N ILE A 76 -0.32 13.75 2.38
CA ILE A 76 0.57 13.25 3.44
C ILE A 76 1.63 12.33 2.84
N THR A 77 1.25 11.32 2.04
CA THR A 77 2.18 10.37 1.39
C THR A 77 3.22 11.08 0.52
N ARG A 78 2.83 12.11 -0.23
CA ARG A 78 3.75 12.97 -0.97
C ARG A 78 4.75 13.65 -0.04
N ARG A 79 4.26 14.23 1.07
CA ARG A 79 5.15 14.86 2.05
C ARG A 79 6.07 13.86 2.74
N GLU A 80 5.65 12.62 2.97
CA GLU A 80 6.49 11.53 3.48
C GLU A 80 7.69 11.29 2.55
N PHE A 81 7.42 11.18 1.24
CA PHE A 81 8.45 11.04 0.22
C PHE A 81 9.41 12.25 0.16
N GLU A 82 8.86 13.48 0.13
CA GLU A 82 9.66 14.71 0.10
C GLU A 82 10.57 14.83 1.33
N ASN A 83 10.02 14.57 2.52
CA ASN A 83 10.77 14.63 3.79
C ASN A 83 11.84 13.53 3.88
N GLU A 84 11.60 12.35 3.29
CA GLU A 84 12.59 11.29 3.25
C GLU A 84 13.72 11.61 2.26
N ALA A 85 13.39 12.12 1.07
CA ALA A 85 14.37 12.54 0.08
C ALA A 85 15.27 13.67 0.61
N ALA A 86 14.71 14.63 1.36
CA ALA A 86 15.46 15.74 1.92
C ALA A 86 16.57 15.33 2.90
N LYS A 87 16.54 14.10 3.44
CA LYS A 87 17.58 13.57 4.33
C LYS A 87 18.86 13.14 3.60
N CYS A 88 18.81 13.03 2.26
CA CYS A 88 19.96 12.67 1.42
C CYS A 88 20.50 13.90 0.65
N PRO A 89 21.65 14.48 1.04
CA PRO A 89 22.21 15.66 0.37
C PRO A 89 22.62 15.43 -1.09
N ASN A 90 22.81 14.18 -1.50
CA ASN A 90 23.15 13.80 -2.86
C ASN A 90 21.93 13.77 -3.79
N ILE A 91 20.69 13.88 -3.28
CA ILE A 91 19.50 14.05 -4.11
C ILE A 91 19.40 15.52 -4.54
N LYS A 92 19.61 15.78 -5.84
CA LYS A 92 19.62 17.15 -6.41
C LYS A 92 18.30 17.53 -7.07
N THR A 93 17.44 16.56 -7.35
CA THR A 93 16.13 16.81 -7.93
C THR A 93 15.11 15.87 -7.32
N VAL A 94 14.04 16.44 -6.78
CA VAL A 94 12.86 15.73 -6.32
C VAL A 94 11.70 16.14 -7.20
N ARG A 95 10.97 15.18 -7.78
CA ARG A 95 9.81 15.45 -8.63
C ARG A 95 8.58 14.71 -8.12
N TYR A 96 7.45 15.40 -8.12
CA TYR A 96 6.14 14.80 -7.98
C TYR A 96 5.36 14.97 -9.30
N THR A 97 4.63 13.94 -9.73
CA THR A 97 3.69 14.01 -10.86
C THR A 97 2.35 13.45 -10.44
N ASP A 98 1.26 14.08 -10.85
CA ASP A 98 -0.12 13.66 -10.53
C ASP A 98 -0.84 13.21 -11.80
N GLY A 99 -1.20 11.93 -11.90
CA GLY A 99 -1.91 11.38 -13.05
C GLY A 99 -3.35 11.85 -13.20
N GLU A 100 -3.93 12.56 -12.23
CA GLU A 100 -5.32 13.03 -12.24
C GLU A 100 -6.35 11.90 -12.51
N PHE A 101 -6.07 10.68 -12.05
CA PHE A 101 -6.81 9.45 -12.39
C PHE A 101 -6.85 9.08 -13.88
N LYS A 102 -6.06 9.74 -14.73
CA LYS A 102 -5.97 9.45 -16.17
C LYS A 102 -4.75 8.57 -16.44
N ALA A 103 -4.99 7.31 -16.81
CA ALA A 103 -3.92 6.34 -17.04
C ALA A 103 -2.87 6.86 -18.04
N GLU A 104 -3.33 7.47 -19.13
CA GLU A 104 -2.53 8.01 -20.22
C GLU A 104 -1.65 9.18 -19.75
N LYS A 105 -2.17 10.00 -18.84
CA LYS A 105 -1.41 11.11 -18.24
C LYS A 105 -0.28 10.57 -17.39
N GLN A 106 -0.56 9.64 -16.47
CA GLN A 106 0.50 9.03 -15.64
C GLN A 106 1.56 8.32 -16.51
N ILE A 107 1.14 7.67 -17.60
CA ILE A 107 2.06 7.08 -18.58
C ILE A 107 2.95 8.14 -19.23
N ALA A 108 2.37 9.26 -19.65
CA ALA A 108 3.12 10.37 -20.24
C ALA A 108 4.10 10.99 -19.23
N ASP A 109 3.68 11.16 -17.98
CA ASP A 109 4.49 11.67 -16.88
C ASP A 109 5.71 10.76 -16.64
N ILE A 110 5.51 9.44 -16.53
CA ILE A 110 6.63 8.49 -16.38
C ILE A 110 7.57 8.52 -17.59
N ARG A 111 7.06 8.64 -18.82
CA ARG A 111 7.93 8.81 -20.01
C ARG A 111 8.74 10.09 -19.96
N GLY A 112 8.16 11.17 -19.44
CA GLY A 112 8.88 12.43 -19.18
C GLY A 112 10.03 12.24 -18.18
N LEU A 113 9.80 11.45 -17.12
CA LEU A 113 10.86 11.10 -16.14
C LEU A 113 11.95 10.23 -16.77
N ILE A 114 11.60 9.31 -17.67
CA ILE A 114 12.57 8.52 -18.45
C ILE A 114 13.43 9.45 -19.32
N ALA A 115 12.81 10.35 -20.07
CA ALA A 115 13.52 11.28 -20.96
C ALA A 115 14.46 12.22 -20.19
N GLN A 116 14.09 12.60 -18.97
CA GLN A 116 14.92 13.43 -18.07
C GLN A 116 15.97 12.63 -17.28
N GLN A 117 16.05 11.32 -17.53
CA GLN A 117 17.01 10.39 -16.92
C GLN A 117 16.97 10.43 -15.39
N PHE A 118 15.76 10.26 -14.82
CA PHE A 118 15.63 10.07 -13.37
C PHE A 118 16.25 8.75 -12.91
N ASP A 119 16.81 8.71 -11.71
CA ASP A 119 17.47 7.53 -11.16
C ASP A 119 16.51 6.60 -10.42
N VAL A 120 15.55 7.18 -9.71
CA VAL A 120 14.54 6.46 -8.92
C VAL A 120 13.15 6.98 -9.24
N ILE A 121 12.20 6.08 -9.47
CA ILE A 121 10.78 6.41 -9.58
C ILE A 121 10.00 5.49 -8.63
N ILE A 122 9.43 6.06 -7.56
CA ILE A 122 8.40 5.36 -6.79
C ILE A 122 7.04 5.59 -7.47
N VAL A 123 6.19 4.56 -7.47
CA VAL A 123 4.92 4.61 -8.23
C VAL A 123 3.76 4.20 -7.35
N PHE A 124 2.75 5.06 -7.25
CA PHE A 124 1.41 4.64 -6.85
C PHE A 124 0.58 4.45 -8.12
N ALA A 125 0.19 3.21 -8.43
CA ALA A 125 -0.45 2.87 -9.70
C ALA A 125 -1.97 2.72 -9.56
N ASP A 126 -2.71 3.83 -9.48
CA ASP A 126 -4.18 3.82 -9.32
C ASP A 126 -4.91 3.09 -10.45
N THR A 127 -4.38 3.15 -11.67
CA THR A 127 -4.94 2.47 -12.85
C THR A 127 -4.36 1.06 -13.04
N GLY A 128 -3.68 0.54 -12.02
CA GLY A 128 -3.23 -0.84 -11.92
C GLY A 128 -2.35 -1.26 -13.09
N VAL A 129 -2.70 -2.39 -13.69
CA VAL A 129 -1.87 -3.07 -14.71
C VAL A 129 -1.63 -2.23 -15.96
N ALA A 130 -2.43 -1.19 -16.22
CA ALA A 130 -2.25 -0.25 -17.32
C ALA A 130 -0.88 0.44 -17.28
N GLN A 131 -0.33 0.66 -16.08
CA GLN A 131 0.95 1.32 -15.88
C GLN A 131 2.16 0.38 -16.08
N LEU A 132 1.97 -0.95 -16.12
CA LEU A 132 3.08 -1.91 -16.16
C LEU A 132 3.97 -1.77 -17.39
N LYS A 133 3.39 -1.40 -18.55
CA LYS A 133 4.17 -1.23 -19.78
C LYS A 133 5.17 -0.08 -19.65
N VAL A 134 4.76 1.05 -19.08
CA VAL A 134 5.66 2.22 -18.93
C VAL A 134 6.66 2.01 -17.79
N MET A 135 6.27 1.32 -16.71
CA MET A 135 7.23 0.92 -15.66
C MET A 135 8.32 0.00 -16.20
N ARG A 136 7.95 -0.96 -17.06
CA ARG A 136 8.92 -1.81 -17.76
C ARG A 136 9.86 -0.99 -18.65
N GLN A 137 9.34 0.04 -19.33
CA GLN A 137 10.17 0.95 -20.13
C GLN A 137 11.18 1.70 -19.25
N ALA A 138 10.75 2.26 -18.11
CA ALA A 138 11.64 2.92 -17.15
C ALA A 138 12.69 1.97 -16.56
N THR A 139 12.28 0.77 -16.16
CA THR A 139 13.20 -0.26 -15.63
C THR A 139 14.26 -0.65 -16.66
N LYS A 140 13.86 -0.85 -17.93
CA LYS A 140 14.81 -1.12 -19.04
C LYS A 140 15.74 0.05 -19.34
N ALA A 141 15.32 1.29 -19.05
CA ALA A 141 16.16 2.48 -19.16
C ALA A 141 17.15 2.63 -17.99
N GLY A 142 17.21 1.66 -17.06
CA GLY A 142 18.16 1.67 -15.95
C GLY A 142 17.70 2.51 -14.74
N ILE A 143 16.40 2.81 -14.66
CA ILE A 143 15.77 3.52 -13.55
C ILE A 143 15.31 2.52 -12.49
N ALA A 144 15.56 2.81 -11.21
CA ALA A 144 15.02 2.03 -10.11
C ALA A 144 13.54 2.33 -9.91
N VAL A 145 12.67 1.50 -10.48
CA VAL A 145 11.21 1.61 -10.36
C VAL A 145 10.72 0.77 -9.20
N ILE A 146 10.04 1.41 -8.23
CA ILE A 146 9.53 0.77 -7.00
C ILE A 146 8.05 1.14 -6.80
N PRO A 147 7.10 0.33 -7.29
CA PRO A 147 5.70 0.52 -6.93
C PRO A 147 5.46 0.27 -5.45
N PHE A 148 4.54 1.00 -4.85
CA PHE A 148 4.16 0.82 -3.44
C PHE A 148 2.64 0.81 -3.23
N SER A 149 2.21 0.28 -2.08
CA SER A 149 0.80 0.11 -1.71
C SER A 149 -0.01 -0.62 -2.79
N THR A 150 0.57 -1.70 -3.32
CA THR A 150 -0.03 -2.51 -4.39
C THR A 150 -1.06 -3.54 -3.89
N GLY A 151 -1.18 -3.70 -2.57
CA GLY A 151 -2.00 -4.72 -1.91
C GLY A 151 -1.47 -6.15 -2.06
N ASP A 152 -2.31 -7.12 -1.68
CA ASP A 152 -2.00 -8.55 -1.75
C ASP A 152 -2.07 -9.12 -3.18
N ALA A 153 -2.72 -8.40 -4.11
CA ALA A 153 -2.89 -8.85 -5.48
C ALA A 153 -1.57 -8.90 -6.24
N LYS A 154 -1.43 -9.88 -7.16
CA LYS A 154 -0.28 -9.95 -8.06
C LYS A 154 -0.29 -8.76 -9.01
N PHE A 155 0.67 -7.86 -8.83
CA PHE A 155 0.83 -6.66 -9.64
C PHE A 155 2.07 -6.79 -10.53
N GLY A 156 1.94 -7.17 -11.80
CA GLY A 156 3.09 -7.32 -12.70
C GLY A 156 4.11 -8.37 -12.25
N LYS A 157 5.33 -8.33 -12.83
CA LYS A 157 6.44 -9.25 -12.54
C LYS A 157 7.68 -8.50 -12.06
N MET A 158 8.08 -8.74 -10.81
CA MET A 158 9.36 -8.27 -10.22
C MET A 158 10.55 -8.68 -11.08
N GLY A 159 11.57 -7.83 -11.15
CA GLY A 159 12.75 -8.01 -12.00
C GLY A 159 12.51 -7.81 -13.51
N ARG A 160 11.25 -7.64 -13.95
CA ARG A 160 10.89 -7.34 -15.35
C ARG A 160 10.18 -6.01 -15.49
N ASP A 161 9.09 -5.83 -14.77
CA ASP A 161 8.22 -4.65 -14.89
C ASP A 161 8.69 -3.52 -13.96
N TYR A 162 9.32 -3.88 -12.85
CA TYR A 162 9.91 -3.01 -11.83
C TYR A 162 10.89 -3.85 -10.97
N LEU A 163 11.68 -3.25 -10.09
CA LEU A 163 12.73 -3.97 -9.35
C LEU A 163 12.15 -4.83 -8.22
N THR A 164 11.48 -4.17 -7.29
CA THR A 164 10.74 -4.76 -6.17
C THR A 164 9.52 -3.87 -5.90
N ARG A 165 8.65 -4.29 -4.99
CA ARG A 165 7.54 -3.48 -4.48
C ARG A 165 7.62 -3.35 -2.97
N VAL A 166 6.95 -2.33 -2.45
CA VAL A 166 6.75 -2.15 -1.01
C VAL A 166 5.26 -2.10 -0.73
N THR A 167 4.72 -3.07 -0.03
CA THR A 167 3.26 -3.15 0.18
C THR A 167 2.93 -3.65 1.57
N GLU A 168 1.77 -3.26 2.05
CA GLU A 168 1.11 -3.85 3.19
C GLU A 168 0.32 -5.12 2.81
N THR A 169 0.01 -5.94 3.82
CA THR A 169 -1.00 -6.99 3.69
C THR A 169 -2.39 -6.49 4.11
N GLN A 170 -3.34 -6.56 3.19
CA GLN A 170 -4.74 -6.18 3.44
C GLN A 170 -5.52 -7.34 4.05
N ILE A 171 -5.21 -8.57 3.67
CA ILE A 171 -5.70 -9.78 4.35
C ILE A 171 -5.30 -9.73 5.83
N GLY A 172 -4.02 -9.46 6.12
CA GLY A 172 -3.52 -9.34 7.49
C GLY A 172 -4.19 -8.22 8.28
N LEU A 173 -4.38 -7.04 7.66
CA LEU A 173 -5.14 -5.94 8.25
C LEU A 173 -6.58 -6.37 8.63
N GLY A 174 -7.30 -7.00 7.69
CA GLY A 174 -8.64 -7.50 7.94
C GLY A 174 -8.72 -8.51 9.09
N LYS A 175 -7.73 -9.43 9.18
CA LYS A 175 -7.62 -10.39 10.29
C LYS A 175 -7.40 -9.68 11.61
N MET A 176 -6.40 -8.80 11.68
CA MET A 176 -6.01 -8.11 12.91
C MET A 176 -7.17 -7.28 13.48
N LEU A 177 -7.88 -6.52 12.64
CA LEU A 177 -9.04 -5.72 13.08
C LEU A 177 -10.19 -6.61 13.55
N ALA A 178 -10.43 -7.74 12.88
CA ALA A 178 -11.46 -8.70 13.26
C ALA A 178 -11.14 -9.42 14.58
N GLU A 179 -9.89 -9.80 14.81
CA GLU A 179 -9.43 -10.43 16.05
C GLU A 179 -9.61 -9.47 17.25
N TRP A 180 -9.25 -8.20 17.07
CA TRP A 180 -9.52 -7.18 18.08
C TRP A 180 -11.01 -7.00 18.34
N MET A 181 -11.84 -7.01 17.29
CA MET A 181 -13.30 -6.91 17.42
C MET A 181 -13.89 -8.09 18.20
N VAL A 182 -13.50 -9.32 17.87
CA VAL A 182 -13.90 -10.54 18.59
C VAL A 182 -13.55 -10.42 20.07
N LYS A 183 -12.30 -10.06 20.38
CA LYS A 183 -11.80 -9.93 21.75
C LYS A 183 -12.59 -8.88 22.52
N THR A 184 -12.77 -7.71 21.92
CA THR A 184 -13.47 -6.56 22.53
C THR A 184 -14.93 -6.88 22.85
N LEU A 185 -15.58 -7.67 22.00
CA LEU A 185 -16.97 -8.10 22.18
C LEU A 185 -17.10 -9.40 23.02
N GLY A 186 -16.00 -9.92 23.57
CA GLY A 186 -16.04 -11.17 24.34
C GLY A 186 -16.52 -12.37 23.52
N GLY A 187 -16.26 -12.37 22.21
CA GLY A 187 -16.65 -13.44 21.29
C GLY A 187 -18.11 -13.43 20.82
N LYS A 188 -18.93 -12.44 21.22
CA LYS A 188 -20.35 -12.38 20.83
C LYS A 188 -20.82 -10.96 20.51
N GLY A 189 -21.48 -10.77 19.36
CA GLY A 189 -22.06 -9.49 19.00
C GLY A 189 -22.42 -9.36 17.53
N ASN A 190 -23.21 -8.34 17.23
CA ASN A 190 -23.61 -7.99 15.87
C ASN A 190 -22.64 -6.94 15.28
N VAL A 191 -22.01 -7.25 14.15
CA VAL A 191 -20.99 -6.39 13.53
C VAL A 191 -21.44 -5.93 12.14
N ILE A 192 -21.13 -4.68 11.79
CA ILE A 192 -21.21 -4.18 10.42
C ILE A 192 -19.79 -3.92 9.91
N VAL A 193 -19.52 -4.28 8.66
CA VAL A 193 -18.22 -4.01 8.02
C VAL A 193 -18.43 -3.12 6.80
N HIS A 194 -17.77 -1.97 6.78
CA HIS A 194 -17.75 -1.07 5.62
C HIS A 194 -16.57 -1.40 4.70
N GLY A 195 -16.73 -1.04 3.44
CA GLY A 195 -15.74 -1.10 2.39
C GLY A 195 -15.57 0.23 1.68
N GLY A 196 -14.63 0.25 0.75
CA GLY A 196 -14.25 1.42 -0.03
C GLY A 196 -15.12 1.66 -1.26
N THR A 197 -14.48 1.93 -2.39
CA THR A 197 -15.14 2.00 -3.71
C THR A 197 -15.68 0.63 -4.12
N PRO A 198 -16.81 0.56 -4.86
CA PRO A 198 -17.29 -0.68 -5.44
C PRO A 198 -16.21 -1.41 -6.25
N GLY A 199 -16.02 -2.70 -5.97
CA GLY A 199 -15.02 -3.53 -6.63
C GLY A 199 -13.58 -3.30 -6.20
N ASN A 200 -13.34 -2.53 -5.12
CA ASN A 200 -11.99 -2.27 -4.65
C ASN A 200 -11.26 -3.56 -4.20
N PRO A 201 -10.05 -3.85 -4.72
CA PRO A 201 -9.32 -5.07 -4.37
C PRO A 201 -8.82 -5.11 -2.91
N MET A 202 -8.59 -3.96 -2.28
CA MET A 202 -8.16 -3.87 -0.87
C MET A 202 -9.31 -4.28 0.04
N THR A 203 -10.51 -3.74 -0.20
CA THR A 203 -11.74 -4.16 0.50
C THR A 203 -12.00 -5.67 0.35
N ALA A 204 -11.82 -6.22 -0.85
CA ALA A 204 -11.96 -7.65 -1.07
C ALA A 204 -10.92 -8.48 -0.27
N SER A 205 -9.67 -8.01 -0.21
CA SER A 205 -8.59 -8.66 0.52
C SER A 205 -8.80 -8.61 2.04
N GLN A 206 -9.15 -7.45 2.58
CA GLN A 206 -9.55 -7.33 3.99
C GLN A 206 -10.73 -8.26 4.32
N ALA A 207 -11.68 -8.41 3.39
CA ALA A 207 -12.81 -9.32 3.55
C ALA A 207 -12.46 -10.79 3.62
N VAL A 208 -11.42 -11.24 2.92
CA VAL A 208 -10.87 -12.58 3.15
C VAL A 208 -10.40 -12.71 4.60
N GLY A 209 -9.67 -11.70 5.10
CA GLY A 209 -9.12 -11.70 6.45
C GLY A 209 -10.18 -11.74 7.56
N TRP A 210 -11.09 -10.79 7.58
CA TRP A 210 -12.09 -10.72 8.66
C TRP A 210 -13.09 -11.88 8.61
N ARG A 211 -13.43 -12.39 7.41
CA ARG A 211 -14.31 -13.57 7.29
C ARG A 211 -13.67 -14.80 7.89
N GLU A 212 -12.38 -15.02 7.66
CA GLU A 212 -11.65 -16.15 8.23
C GLU A 212 -11.69 -16.13 9.77
N VAL A 213 -11.52 -14.96 10.36
CA VAL A 213 -11.57 -14.78 11.82
C VAL A 213 -12.98 -15.01 12.33
N PHE A 214 -13.98 -14.29 11.81
CA PHE A 214 -15.36 -14.40 12.30
C PHE A 214 -15.96 -15.80 12.09
N ALA A 215 -15.56 -16.54 11.06
CA ALA A 215 -15.99 -17.93 10.87
C ALA A 215 -15.57 -18.86 12.03
N LYS A 216 -14.48 -18.54 12.74
CA LYS A 216 -14.02 -19.27 13.93
C LYS A 216 -14.75 -18.85 15.21
N HIS A 217 -15.60 -17.82 15.16
CA HIS A 217 -16.32 -17.25 16.29
C HIS A 217 -17.81 -17.12 15.98
N SER A 218 -18.56 -18.21 16.11
CA SER A 218 -20.00 -18.28 15.81
C SER A 218 -20.89 -17.31 16.59
N GLY A 219 -20.39 -16.74 17.70
CA GLY A 219 -21.07 -15.68 18.45
C GLY A 219 -21.01 -14.31 17.77
N ILE A 220 -20.08 -14.08 16.84
CA ILE A 220 -20.01 -12.87 16.02
C ILE A 220 -20.89 -13.04 14.79
N LYS A 221 -21.88 -12.17 14.65
CA LYS A 221 -22.78 -12.13 13.50
C LYS A 221 -22.51 -10.88 12.67
N VAL A 222 -22.09 -11.07 11.42
CA VAL A 222 -22.03 -9.96 10.46
C VAL A 222 -23.44 -9.66 9.97
N LEU A 223 -23.94 -8.47 10.29
CA LEU A 223 -25.26 -8.01 9.85
C LEU A 223 -25.21 -7.58 8.38
N GLU A 224 -24.21 -6.77 8.02
CA GLU A 224 -23.95 -6.27 6.67
C GLU A 224 -22.45 -6.11 6.47
N GLY A 225 -21.91 -6.50 5.31
CA GLY A 225 -20.50 -6.27 5.01
C GLY A 225 -19.86 -7.18 3.94
N PRO A 226 -18.85 -6.67 3.18
CA PRO A 226 -18.44 -5.27 3.16
C PRO A 226 -19.50 -4.41 2.45
N VAL A 227 -19.87 -3.26 3.05
CA VAL A 227 -20.81 -2.30 2.47
C VAL A 227 -20.02 -1.20 1.77
N ASP A 228 -20.22 -0.98 0.47
CA ASP A 228 -19.51 0.04 -0.27
C ASP A 228 -19.88 1.45 0.23
N THR A 229 -18.88 2.19 0.71
CA THR A 229 -19.06 3.57 1.21
C THR A 229 -18.29 4.62 0.40
N ASN A 230 -17.52 4.18 -0.61
CA ASN A 230 -16.65 5.05 -1.40
C ASN A 230 -15.65 5.84 -0.54
N TRP A 231 -15.33 5.36 0.67
CA TRP A 231 -14.61 6.10 1.71
C TRP A 231 -15.14 7.51 1.96
N ASN A 232 -16.43 7.72 1.67
CA ASN A 232 -17.06 9.01 1.79
C ASN A 232 -17.80 9.08 3.15
N PRO A 233 -17.41 9.99 4.05
CA PRO A 233 -18.04 10.07 5.37
C PRO A 233 -19.56 10.30 5.33
N ALA A 234 -20.08 11.07 4.37
CA ALA A 234 -21.51 11.32 4.26
C ALA A 234 -22.27 10.08 3.78
N LEU A 235 -21.73 9.36 2.80
CA LEU A 235 -22.32 8.09 2.36
C LEU A 235 -22.26 7.05 3.47
N ALA A 236 -21.11 6.91 4.15
CA ALA A 236 -20.96 6.02 5.30
C ALA A 236 -21.97 6.34 6.42
N GLN A 237 -22.20 7.63 6.71
CA GLN A 237 -23.24 8.06 7.66
C GLN A 237 -24.63 7.65 7.20
N LYS A 238 -24.97 7.87 5.92
CA LYS A 238 -26.27 7.51 5.35
C LYS A 238 -26.55 6.00 5.43
N VAL A 239 -25.60 5.16 5.00
CA VAL A 239 -25.78 3.69 5.05
C VAL A 239 -25.86 3.18 6.48
N THR A 240 -25.08 3.77 7.40
CA THR A 240 -25.15 3.42 8.82
C THR A 240 -26.48 3.81 9.44
N ALA A 241 -27.02 4.98 9.11
CA ALA A 241 -28.34 5.41 9.60
C ALA A 241 -29.45 4.43 9.16
N ALA A 242 -29.40 3.94 7.92
CA ALA A 242 -30.31 2.91 7.44
C ALA A 242 -30.14 1.59 8.22
N ALA A 243 -28.90 1.16 8.48
CA ALA A 243 -28.63 -0.02 9.29
C ALA A 243 -29.11 0.13 10.75
N ILE A 244 -28.93 1.31 11.35
CA ILE A 244 -29.43 1.65 12.68
C ILE A 244 -30.95 1.51 12.77
N ALA A 245 -31.68 1.93 11.73
CA ALA A 245 -33.13 1.80 11.67
C ALA A 245 -33.60 0.34 11.49
N LYS A 246 -32.81 -0.47 10.76
CA LYS A 246 -33.12 -1.88 10.47
C LYS A 246 -32.78 -2.82 11.63
N TYR A 247 -31.69 -2.56 12.34
CA TYR A 247 -31.18 -3.47 13.36
C TYR A 247 -31.27 -2.87 14.77
N PRO A 248 -32.00 -3.51 15.71
CA PRO A 248 -32.18 -2.99 17.06
C PRO A 248 -30.87 -2.99 17.87
N LYS A 249 -29.87 -3.78 17.47
CA LYS A 249 -28.57 -3.87 18.17
C LYS A 249 -27.42 -4.07 17.19
N ILE A 250 -26.45 -3.18 17.25
CA ILE A 250 -25.16 -3.20 16.53
C ILE A 250 -24.10 -3.01 17.61
N ASP A 251 -23.21 -3.99 17.77
CA ASP A 251 -22.20 -4.04 18.84
C ASP A 251 -20.81 -3.62 18.36
N GLY A 252 -20.53 -3.80 17.06
CA GLY A 252 -19.25 -3.45 16.45
C GLY A 252 -19.39 -2.88 15.05
N ILE A 253 -18.48 -1.98 14.68
CA ILE A 253 -18.29 -1.47 13.32
C ILE A 253 -16.82 -1.55 12.94
N MET A 254 -16.56 -2.13 11.76
CA MET A 254 -15.29 -1.99 11.06
C MET A 254 -15.44 -0.97 9.94
N ALA A 255 -14.74 0.17 10.04
CA ALA A 255 -14.85 1.24 9.06
C ALA A 255 -13.64 2.18 9.04
N GLU A 256 -13.38 2.77 7.86
CA GLU A 256 -12.25 3.68 7.60
C GLU A 256 -12.67 5.16 7.57
N THR A 257 -13.93 5.48 7.88
CA THR A 257 -14.45 6.86 7.93
C THR A 257 -15.25 7.10 9.19
N THR A 258 -15.37 8.35 9.63
CA THR A 258 -16.10 8.73 10.87
C THR A 258 -17.61 8.89 10.72
N GLY A 259 -18.14 8.87 9.48
CA GLY A 259 -19.59 8.98 9.21
C GLY A 259 -20.51 8.10 10.06
N PRO A 260 -20.18 6.81 10.26
CA PRO A 260 -20.99 5.91 11.08
C PRO A 260 -21.11 6.37 12.54
N ILE A 261 -20.05 6.92 13.16
CA ILE A 261 -20.10 7.49 14.52
C ILE A 261 -21.15 8.61 14.58
N ARG A 262 -21.16 9.50 13.57
CA ARG A 262 -22.14 10.59 13.48
C ARG A 262 -23.57 10.06 13.34
N ALA A 263 -23.77 8.92 12.69
CA ALA A 263 -25.08 8.29 12.60
C ALA A 263 -25.58 7.78 13.98
N PHE A 264 -24.71 7.17 14.79
CA PHE A 264 -25.07 6.76 16.16
C PHE A 264 -25.40 7.95 17.05
N LEU A 265 -24.58 8.99 16.99
CA LEU A 265 -24.81 10.24 17.72
C LEU A 265 -26.17 10.86 17.34
N ALA A 266 -26.46 10.97 16.04
CA ALA A 266 -27.72 11.53 15.54
C ALA A 266 -28.94 10.68 15.93
N ALA A 267 -28.79 9.36 16.04
CA ALA A 267 -29.85 8.44 16.46
C ALA A 267 -30.03 8.36 17.98
N GLY A 268 -29.19 9.04 18.78
CA GLY A 268 -29.20 8.92 20.24
C GLY A 268 -28.89 7.51 20.73
N ARG A 269 -28.15 6.71 19.95
CA ARG A 269 -27.79 5.34 20.28
C ARG A 269 -26.35 5.26 20.81
N PRO A 270 -26.04 4.33 21.74
CA PRO A 270 -24.67 4.08 22.16
C PRO A 270 -23.77 3.77 20.97
N ILE A 271 -22.59 4.39 20.92
CA ILE A 271 -21.61 4.14 19.86
C ILE A 271 -20.99 2.74 20.08
N PRO A 272 -20.98 1.85 19.06
CA PRO A 272 -20.44 0.50 19.18
C PRO A 272 -18.91 0.48 19.27
N ALA A 273 -18.35 -0.71 19.50
CA ALA A 273 -16.90 -0.91 19.35
C ALA A 273 -16.47 -0.60 17.90
N TRP A 274 -15.30 -0.01 17.74
CA TRP A 274 -14.81 0.52 16.47
C TRP A 274 -13.44 -0.04 16.11
N ALA A 275 -13.31 -0.59 14.91
CA ALA A 275 -12.02 -0.97 14.35
C ALA A 275 -11.83 -0.36 12.95
N GLY A 276 -10.65 0.15 12.65
CA GLY A 276 -10.38 0.79 11.36
C GLY A 276 -8.93 1.19 11.18
N GLN A 277 -8.67 2.18 10.33
CA GLN A 277 -7.38 2.84 10.23
C GLN A 277 -7.41 4.20 10.91
N ASP A 278 -6.23 4.71 11.26
CA ASP A 278 -6.11 5.89 12.10
C ASP A 278 -6.38 7.20 11.35
N LEU A 279 -7.13 8.07 12.02
CA LEU A 279 -7.56 9.36 11.52
C LEU A 279 -7.77 10.27 12.73
N ASN A 280 -7.18 11.47 12.74
CA ASN A 280 -7.24 12.37 13.87
C ASN A 280 -8.68 12.68 14.29
N GLN A 281 -9.59 12.83 13.31
CA GLN A 281 -11.01 13.00 13.60
C GLN A 281 -11.62 11.83 14.37
N LEU A 282 -11.25 10.59 14.04
CA LEU A 282 -11.72 9.40 14.74
C LEU A 282 -11.22 9.40 16.19
N SER A 283 -9.91 9.64 16.38
CA SER A 283 -9.29 9.73 17.72
C SER A 283 -9.95 10.82 18.57
N CYS A 284 -10.28 11.98 18.00
CA CYS A 284 -10.93 13.06 18.72
C CYS A 284 -12.41 12.81 19.00
N LEU A 285 -13.15 12.18 18.09
CA LEU A 285 -14.52 11.73 18.38
C LEU A 285 -14.54 10.71 19.52
N TRP A 286 -13.56 9.81 19.57
CA TRP A 286 -13.40 8.90 20.70
C TRP A 286 -13.14 9.67 22.00
N GLN A 287 -12.16 10.58 22.00
CA GLN A 287 -11.81 11.38 23.18
C GLN A 287 -13.03 12.13 23.75
N ASP A 288 -13.86 12.69 22.87
CA ASP A 288 -15.01 13.52 23.26
C ASP A 288 -16.23 12.69 23.72
N HIS A 289 -16.39 11.44 23.28
CA HIS A 289 -17.62 10.67 23.50
C HIS A 289 -17.48 9.37 24.30
N HIS A 290 -16.29 8.79 24.45
CA HIS A 290 -16.12 7.46 25.07
C HIS A 290 -16.57 7.40 26.55
N ALA A 291 -16.40 8.48 27.31
CA ALA A 291 -16.78 8.52 28.73
C ALA A 291 -18.30 8.32 28.94
N ALA A 292 -19.11 8.89 28.04
CA ALA A 292 -20.57 8.72 28.04
C ALA A 292 -21.03 7.48 27.24
N ASN A 293 -20.11 6.83 26.51
CA ASN A 293 -20.39 5.65 25.68
C ASN A 293 -19.40 4.53 26.03
N PRO A 294 -19.63 3.76 27.12
CA PRO A 294 -18.72 2.69 27.54
C PRO A 294 -18.47 1.62 26.48
N THR A 295 -19.41 1.45 25.54
CA THR A 295 -19.33 0.55 24.39
C THR A 295 -18.39 1.04 23.30
N PHE A 296 -18.05 2.34 23.29
CA PHE A 296 -17.16 2.94 22.30
C PHE A 296 -15.69 2.64 22.65
N LYS A 297 -15.33 1.37 22.52
CA LYS A 297 -13.93 0.94 22.46
C LYS A 297 -13.44 1.13 21.03
N MET A 298 -12.17 1.45 20.86
CA MET A 298 -11.61 1.76 19.55
C MET A 298 -10.22 1.15 19.39
N ALA A 299 -9.94 0.57 18.22
CA ALA A 299 -8.60 0.34 17.75
C ALA A 299 -8.43 0.78 16.29
N THR A 300 -7.25 1.30 15.98
CA THR A 300 -6.90 1.77 14.65
C THR A 300 -5.57 1.17 14.23
N ALA A 301 -5.50 0.67 13.00
CA ALA A 301 -4.25 0.32 12.35
C ALA A 301 -3.61 1.55 11.71
N SER A 302 -2.31 1.51 11.43
CA SER A 302 -1.66 2.57 10.67
C SER A 302 -2.29 2.75 9.28
N ALA A 303 -2.50 4.01 8.88
CA ALA A 303 -2.88 4.39 7.52
C ALA A 303 -1.72 4.34 6.52
N HIS A 304 -0.52 3.89 6.91
CA HIS A 304 0.56 3.44 6.03
C HIS A 304 1.06 4.44 4.95
N THR A 305 0.86 5.75 5.15
CA THR A 305 1.38 6.80 4.24
C THR A 305 2.90 6.75 4.09
N TRP A 306 3.59 6.27 5.11
CA TRP A 306 5.05 6.16 5.17
C TRP A 306 5.64 5.06 4.26
N LEU A 307 4.84 4.20 3.62
CA LEU A 307 5.34 3.21 2.66
C LEU A 307 6.13 3.85 1.50
N ALA A 308 5.80 5.09 1.14
CA ALA A 308 6.55 5.86 0.14
C ALA A 308 8.02 6.09 0.55
N ARG A 309 8.30 6.23 1.86
CA ARG A 309 9.68 6.36 2.39
C ARG A 309 10.48 5.10 2.11
N LEU A 310 9.91 3.96 2.43
CA LEU A 310 10.54 2.66 2.25
C LEU A 310 10.73 2.34 0.76
N ALA A 311 9.76 2.68 -0.09
CA ALA A 311 9.90 2.58 -1.55
C ALA A 311 11.08 3.42 -2.07
N LEU A 312 11.25 4.65 -1.57
CA LEU A 312 12.40 5.49 -1.90
C LEU A 312 13.71 4.85 -1.42
N ARG A 313 13.77 4.35 -0.18
CA ARG A 313 14.96 3.66 0.36
C ARG A 313 15.38 2.46 -0.48
N LYS A 314 14.43 1.64 -0.94
CA LYS A 314 14.71 0.52 -1.87
C LYS A 314 15.28 1.01 -3.20
N GLY A 315 14.75 2.11 -3.74
CA GLY A 315 15.27 2.72 -4.95
C GLY A 315 16.68 3.28 -4.79
N LEU A 316 16.94 4.00 -3.70
CA LEU A 316 18.25 4.54 -3.35
C LEU A 316 19.30 3.43 -3.15
N ALA A 317 18.92 2.38 -2.41
CA ALA A 317 19.74 1.20 -2.21
C ALA A 317 20.15 0.56 -3.55
N ALA A 318 19.19 0.37 -4.47
CA ALA A 318 19.45 -0.17 -5.79
C ALA A 318 20.43 0.68 -6.61
N VAL A 319 20.21 2.00 -6.71
CA VAL A 319 21.08 2.87 -7.53
C VAL A 319 22.48 3.06 -6.96
N ASN A 320 22.65 2.86 -5.66
CA ASN A 320 23.94 2.95 -4.97
C ASN A 320 24.63 1.59 -4.78
N GLY A 321 24.02 0.48 -5.21
CA GLY A 321 24.61 -0.85 -5.08
C GLY A 321 24.68 -1.36 -3.63
N ILE A 322 23.74 -0.94 -2.79
CA ILE A 322 23.67 -1.25 -1.36
C ILE A 322 22.52 -2.23 -1.13
N ASN A 323 22.75 -3.33 -0.42
CA ASN A 323 21.65 -4.22 -0.02
C ASN A 323 20.72 -3.51 0.97
N ASN A 324 19.42 -3.71 0.80
CA ASN A 324 18.41 -3.21 1.72
C ASN A 324 17.61 -4.39 2.29
N ASP A 325 17.89 -4.68 3.55
CA ASP A 325 17.31 -5.73 4.39
C ASP A 325 16.06 -5.27 5.15
N GLU A 326 15.54 -4.06 4.92
CA GLU A 326 14.21 -3.67 5.40
C GLU A 326 13.14 -4.59 4.75
N PRO A 327 11.97 -4.79 5.39
CA PRO A 327 10.90 -5.58 4.77
C PRO A 327 10.37 -4.93 3.48
N SER A 328 9.84 -5.75 2.57
CA SER A 328 9.07 -5.29 1.39
C SER A 328 7.57 -5.56 1.54
N LEU A 329 7.23 -6.49 2.45
CA LEU A 329 5.86 -6.83 2.81
C LEU A 329 5.61 -6.39 4.26
N ILE A 330 4.66 -5.50 4.47
CA ILE A 330 4.46 -4.80 5.73
C ILE A 330 3.22 -5.34 6.44
N ASN A 331 3.42 -5.85 7.65
CA ASN A 331 2.33 -6.07 8.59
C ASN A 331 2.02 -4.73 9.25
N LEU A 332 0.81 -4.22 9.05
CA LEU A 332 0.42 -2.95 9.65
C LEU A 332 0.17 -3.13 11.15
N PRO A 333 0.89 -2.39 12.02
CA PRO A 333 0.64 -2.46 13.44
C PRO A 333 -0.63 -1.67 13.81
N PHE A 334 -1.16 -1.96 15.00
CA PHE A 334 -2.05 -1.02 15.66
C PHE A 334 -1.32 0.32 15.90
N SER A 335 -1.95 1.42 15.51
CA SER A 335 -1.56 2.77 15.87
C SER A 335 -2.17 3.17 17.20
N GLU A 336 -3.42 2.76 17.46
CA GLU A 336 -4.15 3.05 18.69
C GLU A 336 -4.99 1.83 19.11
N ASP A 337 -5.13 1.61 20.41
CA ASP A 337 -6.02 0.62 21.03
C ASP A 337 -6.46 1.14 22.40
N SER A 338 -7.72 1.58 22.51
CA SER A 338 -8.30 2.11 23.74
C SER A 338 -8.45 1.07 24.87
N THR A 339 -8.27 -0.21 24.54
CA THR A 339 -8.37 -1.33 25.49
C THR A 339 -6.99 -1.82 25.95
N SER A 340 -5.92 -1.34 25.32
CA SER A 340 -4.55 -1.73 25.65
C SER A 340 -4.01 -0.94 26.84
N SER A 341 -3.19 -1.60 27.65
CA SER A 341 -2.37 -0.96 28.70
C SER A 341 -1.05 -0.39 28.14
N ASP A 342 -0.71 -0.68 26.88
CA ASP A 342 0.48 -0.14 26.23
C ASP A 342 0.31 1.36 25.95
N LYS A 343 1.17 2.18 26.57
CA LYS A 343 1.16 3.63 26.42
C LYS A 343 1.46 4.06 24.97
N ALA A 344 2.14 3.25 24.17
CA ALA A 344 2.40 3.53 22.76
C ALA A 344 1.13 3.49 21.89
N LEU A 345 0.12 2.74 22.35
CA LEU A 345 -1.18 2.55 21.69
C LEU A 345 -2.29 3.44 22.26
N ARG A 346 -1.98 4.38 23.16
CA ARG A 346 -2.97 5.36 23.63
C ARG A 346 -3.60 6.11 22.46
N VAL A 347 -4.88 6.47 22.57
CA VAL A 347 -5.57 7.29 21.55
C VAL A 347 -4.89 8.65 21.39
N LYS A 348 -4.66 9.08 20.15
CA LYS A 348 -3.76 10.18 19.75
C LYS A 348 -4.51 11.39 19.19
N CYS A 349 -5.66 11.75 19.78
CA CYS A 349 -6.36 12.98 19.39
C CYS A 349 -5.45 14.21 19.57
N ASP A 350 -5.31 15.00 18.51
CA ASP A 350 -4.67 16.30 18.53
C ASP A 350 -5.62 17.35 17.95
N LYS A 351 -6.26 18.12 18.84
CA LYS A 351 -7.21 19.18 18.46
C LYS A 351 -6.55 20.37 17.75
N SER A 352 -5.21 20.45 17.74
CA SER A 352 -4.46 21.48 17.00
C SER A 352 -4.19 21.09 15.54
N LEU A 353 -4.53 19.86 15.13
CA LEU A 353 -4.37 19.35 13.78
C LEU A 353 -5.72 19.27 13.06
N PRO A 354 -5.74 19.37 11.72
CA PRO A 354 -6.94 19.13 10.92
C PRO A 354 -7.56 17.76 11.20
N ALA A 355 -8.87 17.65 10.99
CA ALA A 355 -9.62 16.40 11.14
C ALA A 355 -9.05 15.26 10.26
N THR A 356 -8.50 15.62 9.10
CA THR A 356 -7.90 14.72 8.10
C THR A 356 -6.46 14.32 8.40
N ALA A 357 -5.86 14.81 9.49
CA ALA A 357 -4.51 14.40 9.87
C ALA A 357 -4.47 12.90 10.22
N ILE A 358 -3.32 12.26 9.98
CA ILE A 358 -3.11 10.83 10.22
C ILE A 358 -2.11 10.67 11.38
N PRO A 359 -2.51 10.14 12.55
CA PRO A 359 -1.62 10.02 13.70
C PRO A 359 -0.35 9.18 13.48
N SER A 360 -0.42 8.13 12.65
CA SER A 360 0.70 7.24 12.35
C SER A 360 1.63 7.74 11.23
N ALA A 361 1.32 8.86 10.60
CA ALA A 361 2.19 9.43 9.58
C ALA A 361 3.48 9.97 10.21
N MET A 362 4.61 9.81 9.52
CA MET A 362 5.93 10.29 9.94
C MET A 362 6.18 11.74 9.48
N VAL A 363 5.12 12.52 9.36
CA VAL A 363 5.14 13.94 8.98
C VAL A 363 5.05 14.81 10.22
N SER A 364 5.76 15.94 10.25
CA SER A 364 5.69 16.86 11.40
C SER A 364 4.29 17.48 11.52
N LYS A 365 3.92 17.89 12.73
CA LYS A 365 2.63 18.59 12.97
C LYS A 365 2.52 19.88 12.14
N GLU A 366 3.61 20.62 12.05
CA GLU A 366 3.68 21.84 11.23
C GLU A 366 3.43 21.55 9.75
N ASP A 367 4.08 20.51 9.21
CA ASP A 367 3.85 20.08 7.83
C ASP A 367 2.42 19.61 7.60
N MET A 368 1.85 18.82 8.54
CA MET A 368 0.45 18.41 8.45
C MET A 368 -0.49 19.61 8.39
N ARG A 369 -0.28 20.63 9.23
CA ARG A 369 -1.08 21.86 9.18
C ARG A 369 -0.90 22.63 7.88
N MET A 370 0.27 22.56 7.24
CA MET A 370 0.50 23.25 5.97
C MET A 370 -0.16 22.53 4.79
N ILE A 371 -0.06 21.20 4.73
CA ILE A 371 -0.52 20.42 3.57
C ILE A 371 -2.02 20.11 3.61
N LEU A 372 -2.65 20.09 4.80
CA LEU A 372 -4.05 19.71 4.99
C LEU A 372 -4.99 20.92 5.23
N LYS A 373 -4.58 22.11 4.81
CA LYS A 373 -5.36 23.35 4.94
C LYS A 373 -6.55 23.43 4.01
#